data_AF-A0A8H6L7P4-F1
#
_entry.id   AF-A0A8H6L7P4-F1
#
_cell.length_a   1.000
_cell.length_b   1.000
_cell.length_c   1.000
_cell.angle_alpha   90.00
_cell.angle_beta   90.00
_cell.angle_gamma   90.00
#
_symmetry.space_group_name_H-M   'P 1'
#
loop_
_entity.id
_entity.type
_entity.pdbx_description
1 polymer ?
#
loop_
_entity_poly.entity_id
_entity_poly.type
_entity_poly.pdbx_seq_one_letter_code
_entity_poly.pdbx_strand_id
1 'polypeptide(L)'
;MLNADSASAAFFYCARSTAEPARARPVEVLCALLRQLCTSNPDQPVKNPVAREYEARKKKAEEDCSTIKRLTVEDCTRLIVELTKDHPATIILDALDECDEGTRPELLEAFDSIISKSANVVKIFVSSRDDIDIVSTFCHISS
;
A
#
# COMPACT_ATOMS: atom_id res chain seq x y z
N MET A 1 23.18 -21.56 4.31
CA MET A 1 22.38 -20.43 4.84
C MET A 1 22.45 -19.31 3.83
N LEU A 2 21.42 -19.14 3.01
CA LEU A 2 21.31 -17.97 2.13
C LEU A 2 20.43 -16.96 2.85
N ASN A 3 21.05 -16.03 3.58
CA ASN A 3 20.41 -14.75 3.87
C ASN A 3 20.52 -13.94 2.58
N ALA A 4 19.57 -14.17 1.66
CA ALA A 4 19.27 -13.14 0.69
C ALA A 4 18.48 -12.09 1.47
N ASP A 5 19.06 -10.89 1.64
CA ASP A 5 18.31 -9.65 1.90
C ASP A 5 17.26 -9.50 0.79
N SER A 6 16.16 -10.24 0.96
CA SER A 6 15.16 -10.42 -0.09
C SER A 6 14.29 -9.18 -0.06
N ALA A 7 14.67 -8.18 -0.84
CA ALA A 7 13.88 -6.98 -1.05
C ALA A 7 12.42 -7.37 -1.32
N SER A 8 11.51 -6.85 -0.49
CA SER A 8 10.10 -7.21 -0.59
C SER A 8 9.49 -6.50 -1.79
N ALA A 9 8.75 -7.23 -2.64
CA ALA A 9 8.08 -6.65 -3.79
C ALA A 9 6.56 -6.75 -3.65
N ALA A 10 5.84 -5.75 -4.13
CA ALA A 10 4.38 -5.75 -4.23
C ALA A 10 3.94 -5.14 -5.57
N PHE A 11 2.88 -5.70 -6.14
CA PHE A 11 2.33 -5.29 -7.43
C PHE A 11 0.82 -5.07 -7.34
N PHE A 12 0.31 -4.06 -8.04
CA PHE A 12 -1.12 -3.87 -8.22
C PHE A 12 -1.45 -3.28 -9.60
N TYR A 13 -2.55 -3.72 -10.20
CA TYR A 13 -3.10 -3.15 -11.43
C TYR A 13 -4.42 -2.45 -11.11
N CYS A 14 -4.44 -1.14 -11.33
CA CYS A 14 -5.62 -0.32 -11.21
C CYS A 14 -6.57 -0.56 -12.39
N ALA A 15 -7.87 -0.65 -12.11
CA ALA A 15 -8.87 -0.86 -13.14
C ALA A 15 -10.17 -0.14 -12.78
N ARG A 16 -10.60 0.81 -13.62
CA ARG A 16 -11.92 1.43 -13.52
C ARG A 16 -12.93 0.57 -14.25
N SER A 17 -13.28 -0.56 -13.63
CA SER A 17 -14.22 -1.53 -14.16
C SER A 17 -15.46 -1.62 -13.29
N THR A 18 -16.65 -1.66 -13.89
CA THR A 18 -17.91 -1.91 -13.18
C THR A 18 -17.99 -3.33 -12.63
N ALA A 19 -17.24 -4.28 -13.19
CA ALA A 19 -17.15 -5.64 -12.70
C ALA A 19 -16.27 -5.76 -11.43
N GLU A 20 -15.26 -4.88 -11.29
CA GLU A 20 -14.30 -4.90 -10.19
C GLU A 20 -14.05 -3.48 -9.63
N PRO A 21 -15.09 -2.80 -9.11
CA PRO A 21 -14.98 -1.40 -8.69
C PRO A 21 -13.97 -1.17 -7.55
N ALA A 22 -13.64 -2.22 -6.80
CA ALA A 22 -12.60 -2.17 -5.76
C ALA A 22 -11.21 -1.84 -6.34
N ARG A 23 -10.92 -2.20 -7.60
CA ARG A 23 -9.61 -1.97 -8.23
C ARG A 23 -9.31 -0.51 -8.57
N ALA A 24 -10.31 0.36 -8.46
CA ALA A 24 -10.16 1.80 -8.63
C ALA A 24 -9.97 2.55 -7.29
N ARG A 25 -10.12 1.89 -6.13
CA ARG A 25 -10.21 2.55 -4.82
C ARG A 25 -8.84 2.58 -4.10
N PRO A 26 -8.34 3.75 -3.67
CA PRO A 26 -7.05 3.87 -2.98
C PRO A 26 -6.85 2.92 -1.79
N VAL A 27 -7.85 2.80 -0.92
CA VAL A 27 -7.77 1.93 0.26
C VAL A 27 -7.59 0.46 -0.12
N GLU A 28 -8.22 0.00 -1.21
CA GLU A 28 -8.12 -1.39 -1.65
C GLU A 28 -6.77 -1.65 -2.34
N VAL A 29 -6.26 -0.68 -3.11
CA VAL A 29 -4.89 -0.70 -3.67
C VAL A 29 -3.88 -0.87 -2.53
N LEU A 30 -3.93 0.00 -1.51
CA LEU A 30 -3.01 -0.04 -0.38
C LEU A 30 -3.18 -1.31 0.47
N CYS A 31 -4.40 -1.80 0.68
CA CYS A 31 -4.62 -3.08 1.37
C CYS A 31 -3.99 -4.26 0.61
N ALA A 32 -4.11 -4.28 -0.71
CA ALA A 32 -3.54 -5.34 -1.55
C ALA A 32 -2.00 -5.30 -1.54
N LEU A 33 -1.41 -4.11 -1.58
CA LEU A 33 0.04 -3.92 -1.45
C LEU A 33 0.51 -4.33 -0.05
N LEU A 34 -0.17 -3.88 1.00
CA LEU A 34 0.13 -4.22 2.38
C LEU A 34 0.11 -5.74 2.60
N ARG A 35 -0.87 -6.44 2.04
CA ARG A 35 -0.98 -7.90 2.11
C ARG A 35 0.23 -8.61 1.50
N GLN A 36 0.71 -8.13 0.36
CA GLN A 36 1.91 -8.70 -0.30
C GLN A 36 3.18 -8.42 0.50
N LEU A 37 3.31 -7.22 1.07
CA LEU A 37 4.50 -6.85 1.87
C LEU A 37 4.55 -7.54 3.24
N CYS A 38 3.39 -7.84 3.84
CA CYS A 38 3.32 -8.46 5.16
C CYS A 38 3.49 -9.99 5.15
N THR A 39 3.46 -10.62 3.96
CA THR A 39 3.53 -12.08 3.79
C THR A 39 4.53 -12.43 2.69
N SER A 40 5.70 -12.97 3.04
CA SER A 40 6.71 -13.35 2.05
C SER A 40 6.44 -14.73 1.41
N ASN A 41 5.69 -15.61 2.09
CA ASN A 41 5.21 -16.91 1.61
C ASN A 41 3.92 -17.27 2.38
N PRO A 42 2.90 -17.89 1.77
CA PRO A 42 1.75 -18.49 2.47
C PRO A 42 2.04 -19.25 3.77
N ASP A 43 3.18 -19.93 3.86
CA ASP A 43 3.57 -20.73 5.03
C ASP A 43 4.20 -19.90 6.16
N GLN A 44 4.49 -18.62 5.91
CA GLN A 44 5.07 -17.72 6.92
C GLN A 44 3.99 -16.90 7.63
N PRO A 45 4.15 -16.66 8.94
CA PRO A 45 3.22 -15.82 9.67
C PRO A 45 3.23 -14.38 9.15
N VAL A 46 2.09 -13.71 9.27
CA VAL A 46 1.95 -12.28 8.98
C VAL A 46 2.93 -11.48 9.84
N LYS A 47 3.67 -10.56 9.22
CA LYS A 47 4.65 -9.70 9.91
C LYS A 47 4.00 -8.87 11.04
N ASN A 48 4.79 -8.66 12.09
CA ASN A 48 4.35 -8.12 13.39
C ASN A 48 3.51 -6.82 13.35
N PRO A 49 3.85 -5.78 12.56
CA PRO A 49 3.07 -4.54 12.53
C PRO A 49 1.60 -4.78 12.18
N VAL A 50 1.35 -5.62 11.17
CA VAL A 50 0.00 -5.93 10.68
C VAL A 50 -0.72 -6.90 11.63
N ALA A 51 -0.02 -7.91 12.14
CA ALA A 51 -0.62 -8.86 13.09
C ALA A 51 -1.07 -8.16 14.38
N ARG A 52 -0.23 -7.29 14.95
CA ARG A 52 -0.57 -6.52 16.17
C ARG A 52 -1.75 -5.60 15.93
N GLU A 53 -1.78 -4.95 14.78
CA GLU A 53 -2.84 -4.05 14.39
C GLU A 53 -4.20 -4.76 14.24
N TYR A 54 -4.18 -5.97 13.67
CA TYR A 54 -5.36 -6.84 13.58
C TYR A 54 -5.87 -7.24 14.96
N GLU A 55 -4.99 -7.76 15.83
CA GLU A 55 -5.36 -8.17 17.19
C GLU A 55 -5.90 -6.99 18.02
N ALA A 56 -5.31 -5.80 17.88
CA ALA A 56 -5.80 -4.59 18.55
C ALA A 56 -7.22 -4.21 18.10
N ARG A 57 -7.51 -4.24 16.79
CA ARG A 57 -8.88 -3.98 16.29
C ARG A 57 -9.86 -5.07 16.69
N LYS A 58 -9.43 -6.34 16.69
CA LYS A 58 -10.25 -7.47 17.11
C LYS A 58 -10.66 -7.33 18.57
N LYS A 59 -9.71 -7.07 19.46
CA LYS A 59 -9.98 -6.83 20.89
C LYS A 59 -10.97 -5.68 21.09
N LYS A 60 -10.78 -4.56 20.38
CA LYS A 60 -11.69 -3.41 20.46
C LYS A 60 -13.10 -3.76 19.96
N ALA A 61 -13.21 -4.54 18.90
CA ALA A 61 -14.49 -4.99 18.37
C ALA A 61 -15.23 -5.90 19.37
N GLU A 62 -14.50 -6.78 20.08
CA GLU A 62 -15.04 -7.60 21.16
C GLU A 62 -15.53 -6.76 22.35
N GLU A 63 -14.77 -5.75 22.78
CA GLU A 63 -15.15 -4.82 23.85
C GLU A 63 -16.39 -3.98 23.50
N ASP A 64 -16.47 -3.51 22.25
CA ASP A 64 -17.55 -2.65 21.75
C ASP A 64 -18.78 -3.47 21.25
N CYS A 65 -18.75 -4.81 21.32
CA CYS A 65 -19.75 -5.70 20.72
C CYS A 65 -20.06 -5.36 19.24
N SER A 66 -19.02 -5.06 18.46
CA SER A 66 -19.12 -4.59 17.08
C SER A 66 -18.28 -5.43 16.11
N THR A 67 -18.27 -5.07 14.83
CA THR A 67 -17.43 -5.73 13.83
C THR A 67 -16.03 -5.11 13.77
N ILE A 68 -15.04 -5.90 13.34
CA ILE A 68 -13.67 -5.40 13.12
C ILE A 68 -13.72 -4.29 12.07
N LYS A 69 -13.26 -3.10 12.46
CA LYS A 69 -13.21 -1.94 11.55
C LYS A 69 -12.24 -2.22 10.40
N ARG A 70 -12.63 -1.84 9.19
CA ARG A 70 -11.75 -1.90 8.01
C ARG A 70 -10.58 -0.93 8.18
N LEU A 71 -9.46 -1.25 7.54
CA LEU A 71 -8.33 -0.33 7.43
C LEU A 71 -8.71 0.87 6.55
N THR A 72 -8.20 2.04 6.91
CA THR A 72 -8.25 3.25 6.08
C THR A 72 -6.97 3.40 5.25
N VAL A 73 -6.93 4.43 4.39
CA VAL A 73 -5.72 4.81 3.64
C VAL A 73 -4.57 5.13 4.60
N GLU A 74 -4.85 5.87 5.67
CA GLU A 74 -3.87 6.26 6.69
C GLU A 74 -3.34 5.04 7.45
N ASP A 75 -4.22 4.10 7.81
CA ASP A 75 -3.84 2.85 8.46
C ASP A 75 -2.87 2.06 7.59
N CYS A 76 -3.22 1.84 6.31
CA CYS A 76 -2.36 1.10 5.40
C CYS A 76 -1.03 1.82 5.17
N THR A 77 -1.04 3.14 4.99
CA THR A 77 0.16 3.96 4.81
C THR A 77 1.12 3.78 5.99
N ARG A 78 0.62 3.93 7.22
CA ARG A 78 1.41 3.74 8.44
C ARG A 78 1.98 2.33 8.53
N LEU A 79 1.16 1.31 8.27
CA LEU A 79 1.60 -0.08 8.35
C LEU A 79 2.65 -0.42 7.30
N ILE A 80 2.52 0.10 6.07
CA ILE A 80 3.53 -0.07 5.02
C ILE A 80 4.85 0.59 5.48
N VAL A 81 4.81 1.82 5.98
CA VAL A 81 5.99 2.50 6.54
C VAL A 81 6.63 1.69 7.67
N GLU A 82 5.83 1.09 8.55
CA GLU A 82 6.36 0.22 9.61
C GLU A 82 7.00 -1.06 9.08
N LEU A 83 6.44 -1.68 8.04
CA LEU A 83 6.99 -2.89 7.42
C LEU A 83 8.29 -2.64 6.66
N THR A 84 8.46 -1.44 6.09
CA THR A 84 9.65 -1.04 5.32
C THR A 84 10.77 -0.49 6.21
N LYS A 85 10.61 -0.46 7.54
CA LYS A 85 11.65 0.01 8.48
C LYS A 85 12.92 -0.81 8.48
N ASP A 86 12.83 -2.12 8.25
CA ASP A 86 13.96 -3.03 8.42
C ASP A 86 14.58 -3.48 7.09
N HIS A 87 13.82 -3.43 5.98
CA HIS A 87 14.27 -3.91 4.68
C HIS A 87 13.76 -3.02 3.54
N PRO A 88 14.53 -2.88 2.43
CA PRO A 88 14.07 -2.21 1.22
C PRO A 88 12.80 -2.87 0.63
N ALA A 89 11.98 -2.07 -0.02
CA ALA A 89 10.80 -2.55 -0.73
C ALA A 89 10.64 -1.93 -2.13
N THR A 90 10.06 -2.71 -3.04
CA THR A 90 9.67 -2.26 -4.38
C THR A 90 8.17 -2.41 -4.55
N ILE A 91 7.48 -1.31 -4.84
CA ILE A 91 6.05 -1.27 -5.12
C ILE A 91 5.89 -0.93 -6.60
N ILE A 92 5.06 -1.70 -7.30
CA ILE A 92 4.74 -1.49 -8.71
C ILE A 92 3.24 -1.27 -8.83
N LEU A 93 2.86 -0.14 -9.40
CA LEU A 93 1.48 0.21 -9.70
C LEU A 93 1.30 0.38 -11.20
N ASP A 94 0.43 -0.43 -11.79
CA ASP A 94 0.13 -0.39 -13.21
C ASP A 94 -1.22 0.32 -13.45
N ALA A 95 -1.29 1.11 -14.51
CA ALA A 95 -2.47 1.87 -14.96
C ALA A 95 -3.07 2.82 -13.90
N LEU A 96 -2.25 3.67 -13.26
CA LEU A 96 -2.71 4.60 -12.21
C LEU A 96 -3.88 5.50 -12.66
N ASP A 97 -3.96 5.88 -13.94
CA ASP A 97 -5.08 6.63 -14.54
C ASP A 97 -6.44 5.92 -14.42
N GLU A 98 -6.45 4.62 -14.18
CA GLU A 98 -7.66 3.83 -13.93
C GLU A 98 -8.03 3.77 -12.44
N CYS A 99 -7.29 4.45 -11.56
CA CYS A 99 -7.73 4.77 -10.20
C CYS A 99 -8.77 5.89 -10.25
N ASP A 100 -9.76 5.83 -9.36
CA ASP A 100 -10.83 6.81 -9.26
C ASP A 100 -10.25 8.24 -9.12
N GLU A 101 -10.55 9.10 -10.08
CA GLU A 101 -9.96 10.45 -10.20
C GLU A 101 -10.20 11.31 -8.96
N GLY A 102 -11.37 11.20 -8.34
CA GLY A 102 -11.74 11.99 -7.16
C GLY A 102 -10.97 11.60 -5.89
N THR A 103 -10.49 10.35 -5.81
CA THR A 103 -9.77 9.82 -4.65
C THR A 103 -8.30 9.50 -4.93
N ARG A 104 -7.87 9.56 -6.19
CA ARG A 104 -6.48 9.40 -6.63
C ARG A 104 -5.48 10.27 -5.86
N PRO A 105 -5.77 11.56 -5.53
CA PRO A 105 -4.86 12.36 -4.72
C PRO A 105 -4.51 11.72 -3.37
N GLU A 106 -5.45 11.05 -2.71
CA GLU A 106 -5.21 10.35 -1.44
C GLU A 106 -4.19 9.21 -1.60
N LEU A 107 -4.23 8.50 -2.74
CA LEU A 107 -3.27 7.46 -3.06
C LEU A 107 -1.86 8.02 -3.30
N LEU A 108 -1.78 9.16 -3.99
CA LEU A 108 -0.51 9.84 -4.26
C LEU A 108 0.12 10.38 -2.96
N GLU A 109 -0.67 11.01 -2.10
CA GLU A 109 -0.24 11.47 -0.77
C GLU A 109 0.24 10.30 0.11
N ALA A 110 -0.46 9.16 0.06
CA ALA A 110 -0.03 7.96 0.76
C ALA A 110 1.34 7.45 0.27
N PHE A 111 1.57 7.41 -1.05
CA PHE A 111 2.86 7.01 -1.61
C PHE A 111 3.98 7.99 -1.28
N ASP A 112 3.73 9.30 -1.36
CA ASP A 112 4.69 10.32 -0.94
C ASP A 112 5.06 10.15 0.55
N SER A 113 4.07 9.91 1.41
CA SER A 113 4.28 9.60 2.83
C SER A 113 5.08 8.31 3.03
N ILE A 114 4.86 7.27 2.21
CA ILE A 114 5.63 6.03 2.29
C ILE A 114 7.09 6.27 1.91
N ILE A 115 7.35 7.00 0.82
CA ILE A 115 8.71 7.30 0.34
C ILE A 115 9.45 8.17 1.36
N SER A 116 8.81 9.24 1.85
CA SER A 116 9.45 10.23 2.73
C SER A 116 9.67 9.75 4.16
N LYS A 117 8.83 8.84 4.69
CA LYS A 117 8.88 8.40 6.10
C LYS A 117 9.48 7.01 6.31
N SER A 118 9.75 6.26 5.24
CA SER A 118 10.40 4.94 5.38
C SER A 118 11.87 5.10 5.77
N ALA A 119 12.32 4.28 6.72
CA ALA A 119 13.72 4.30 7.17
C ALA A 119 14.67 3.65 6.15
N ASN A 120 14.18 2.73 5.32
CA ASN A 120 14.91 2.16 4.19
C ASN A 120 14.34 2.64 2.86
N VAL A 121 15.11 2.37 1.80
CA VAL A 121 14.73 2.69 0.42
C VAL A 121 13.45 1.96 0.03
N VAL A 122 12.41 2.73 -0.29
CA VAL A 122 11.20 2.25 -0.96
C VAL A 122 11.18 2.83 -2.37
N LYS A 123 11.13 1.95 -3.37
CA LYS A 123 10.99 2.34 -4.77
C LYS A 123 9.56 2.11 -5.21
N ILE A 124 8.92 3.15 -5.75
CA ILE A 124 7.57 3.05 -6.29
C ILE A 124 7.64 3.31 -7.79
N PHE A 125 7.27 2.32 -8.58
CA PHE A 125 7.18 2.41 -10.04
C PHE A 125 5.71 2.52 -10.42
N VAL A 126 5.38 3.52 -11.24
CA VAL A 126 4.03 3.78 -11.67
C VAL A 126 3.99 3.78 -13.20
N SER A 127 3.02 3.07 -13.77
CA SER A 127 2.64 3.23 -15.17
C SER A 127 1.29 3.96 -15.25
N SER A 128 1.09 4.70 -16.32
CA SER A 128 -0.17 5.34 -16.63
C SER A 128 -0.24 5.73 -18.10
N ARG A 129 -1.44 5.96 -18.63
CA ARG A 129 -1.63 6.72 -19.88
C ARG A 129 -1.29 8.19 -19.63
N ASP A 130 -1.07 8.98 -20.69
CA ASP A 130 -0.70 10.41 -20.61
C ASP A 130 -1.84 11.27 -20.03
N ASP A 131 -2.06 11.13 -18.72
CA ASP A 131 -2.99 11.91 -17.91
C ASP A 131 -2.21 13.08 -17.28
N ILE A 132 -2.65 14.31 -17.56
CA ILE A 132 -1.91 15.57 -17.28
C ILE A 132 -1.63 15.75 -15.77
N ASP A 133 -2.52 15.26 -14.91
CA ASP A 133 -2.43 15.30 -13.44
C ASP A 133 -1.26 14.46 -12.91
N ILE A 134 -1.00 13.30 -13.52
CA ILE A 134 0.08 12.38 -13.12
C ILE A 134 1.44 12.98 -13.50
N VAL A 135 1.54 13.58 -14.69
CA VAL A 135 2.76 14.28 -15.13
C VAL A 135 3.11 15.42 -14.17
N SER A 136 2.11 16.18 -13.70
CA SER A 136 2.34 17.33 -12.80
C SER A 136 2.92 16.94 -11.43
N THR A 137 2.51 15.78 -10.89
CA THR A 137 2.95 15.29 -9.58
C THR A 137 4.37 14.74 -9.63
N PHE A 138 4.70 13.92 -10.63
CA PHE A 138 6.02 13.28 -10.71
C PHE A 138 7.13 14.17 -11.32
N CYS A 139 6.79 15.22 -12.07
CA CYS A 139 7.79 16.18 -12.55
C CYS A 139 8.46 16.99 -11.42
N HIS A 140 7.79 17.22 -10.28
CA HIS A 140 8.36 18.00 -9.18
C HIS A 140 9.24 17.18 -8.22
N ILE A 141 9.22 15.85 -8.31
CA ILE A 141 9.97 14.95 -7.40
C ILE A 141 11.36 14.61 -7.98
N SER A 142 11.67 15.08 -9.19
CA SER A 142 12.94 14.82 -9.89
C SER A 142 13.97 15.96 -9.77
N SER A 143 13.88 16.83 -8.76
CA SER A 143 14.84 17.93 -8.52
C SER A 143 15.56 17.79 -7.18
#